data_AF-A0A2E5E6T3-F1
#
_entry.id   AF-A0A2E5E6T3-F1
#
_cell.length_a   1.000
_cell.length_b   1.000
_cell.length_c   1.000
_cell.angle_alpha   90.00
_cell.angle_beta   90.00
_cell.angle_gamma   90.00
#
_symmetry.space_group_name_H-M   'P 1'
#
loop_
_entity.id
_entity.type
_entity.pdbx_description
1 polymer ?
#
loop_
_entity_poly.entity_id
_entity_poly.type
_entity_poly.pdbx_seq_one_letter_code
_entity_poly.pdbx_strand_id
1 'polypeptide(L)'
;MDIPSIIPPTERGYTTPEVFVTTEWLAAHISDENLRVVDTDVPEIYEAGHIPNAVNPIDHYYKTSLEDRTHIQPPEQFSKTMYDLGIGDETTVVAYNREGGVYGFRLMWVLHYYGHTNVKILDGGLEKWKAEERPISLNPTSAKGAAGTFTPNRNHEIFASREQVLSAIGDKETILLDVRTDDEWTGQNKRGGPRGGRIPGAVHIEWTNFMTDSEIPVLKTAKEIRKILSNHGVTPDKNVITY
;
A
#
# COMPACT_ATOMS: atom_id res chain seq x y z
N MET A 1 -3.83 27.08 -6.66
CA MET A 1 -3.22 26.89 -5.33
C MET A 1 -1.75 26.65 -5.55
N ASP A 2 -0.87 27.22 -4.73
CA ASP A 2 0.56 26.89 -4.82
C ASP A 2 0.76 25.44 -4.40
N ILE A 3 1.13 24.58 -5.35
CA ILE A 3 1.41 23.18 -5.08
C ILE A 3 2.64 23.15 -4.16
N PRO A 4 2.57 22.54 -2.96
CA PRO A 4 3.74 22.46 -2.09
C PRO A 4 4.89 21.80 -2.85
N SER A 5 6.11 22.35 -2.69
CA SER A 5 7.30 21.78 -3.33
C SER A 5 7.58 20.40 -2.73
N ILE A 6 7.20 19.36 -3.48
CA ILE A 6 7.40 17.96 -3.12
C ILE A 6 8.74 17.52 -3.72
N ILE A 7 9.70 17.14 -2.87
CA ILE A 7 10.97 16.53 -3.31
C ILE A 7 10.63 15.27 -4.12
N PRO A 8 11.14 15.11 -5.35
CA PRO A 8 10.87 13.92 -6.16
C PRO A 8 11.30 12.63 -5.45
N PRO A 9 10.57 11.50 -5.60
CA PRO A 9 10.93 10.23 -4.95
C PRO A 9 12.37 9.77 -5.18
N THR A 10 12.92 10.03 -6.37
CA THR A 10 14.31 9.74 -6.75
C THR A 10 15.34 10.49 -5.92
N GLU A 11 14.96 11.62 -5.31
CA GLU A 11 15.83 12.46 -4.48
C GLU A 11 15.61 12.25 -2.98
N ARG A 12 14.63 11.42 -2.58
CA ARG A 12 14.32 11.15 -1.17
C ARG A 12 15.24 10.13 -0.50
N GLY A 13 16.17 9.52 -1.25
CA GLY A 13 17.20 8.62 -0.72
C GLY A 13 16.73 7.21 -0.35
N TYR A 14 15.62 6.77 -0.92
CA TYR A 14 15.12 5.39 -0.76
C TYR A 14 16.08 4.38 -1.40
N THR A 15 16.07 3.14 -0.90
CA THR A 15 16.82 2.04 -1.51
C THR A 15 16.21 1.60 -2.85
N THR A 16 14.89 1.76 -2.99
CA THR A 16 14.11 1.33 -4.16
C THR A 16 13.22 2.49 -4.65
N PRO A 17 13.79 3.63 -5.11
CA PRO A 17 13.00 4.78 -5.55
C PRO A 17 12.11 4.47 -6.76
N GLU A 18 12.46 3.46 -7.55
CA GLU A 18 11.72 3.00 -8.73
C GLU A 18 10.34 2.42 -8.43
N VAL A 19 10.00 2.14 -7.17
CA VAL A 19 8.63 1.77 -6.78
C VAL A 19 7.68 2.95 -6.87
N PHE A 20 8.18 4.18 -6.98
CA PHE A 20 7.37 5.38 -7.14
C PHE A 20 7.35 5.85 -8.59
N VAL A 21 6.22 6.39 -9.01
CA VAL A 21 6.08 7.18 -10.24
C VAL A 21 5.47 8.53 -9.91
N THR A 22 5.83 9.56 -10.68
CA THR A 22 5.25 10.89 -10.53
C THR A 22 3.91 10.98 -11.28
N THR A 23 3.10 11.97 -10.93
CA THR A 23 1.89 12.37 -11.67
C THR A 23 2.18 12.74 -13.12
N GLU A 24 3.33 13.38 -13.38
CA GLU A 24 3.82 13.64 -14.73
C GLU A 24 4.12 12.36 -15.50
N TRP A 25 4.85 11.42 -14.90
CA TRP A 25 5.12 10.12 -15.51
C TRP A 25 3.82 9.40 -15.83
N LEU A 26 2.88 9.33 -14.87
CA LEU A 26 1.62 8.64 -15.09
C LEU A 26 0.82 9.30 -16.23
N ALA A 27 0.75 10.63 -16.28
CA ALA A 27 0.06 11.32 -17.36
C ALA A 27 0.63 11.01 -18.76
N ALA A 28 1.95 10.78 -18.86
CA ALA A 28 2.59 10.40 -20.12
C ALA A 28 2.35 8.94 -20.53
N HIS A 29 2.02 8.05 -19.58
CA HIS A 29 1.87 6.60 -19.79
C HIS A 29 0.43 6.08 -19.58
N ILE A 30 -0.52 6.96 -19.26
CA ILE A 30 -1.91 6.59 -18.88
C ILE A 30 -2.69 5.86 -19.99
N SER A 31 -2.17 5.88 -21.22
CA SER A 31 -2.75 5.20 -22.39
C SER A 31 -1.95 3.98 -22.84
N ASP A 32 -0.90 3.60 -22.11
CA ASP A 32 -0.12 2.41 -22.42
C ASP A 32 -0.98 1.16 -22.23
N GLU A 33 -1.01 0.28 -23.24
CA GLU A 33 -1.89 -0.90 -23.26
C GLU A 33 -1.65 -1.87 -22.08
N ASN A 34 -0.40 -1.94 -21.62
CA ASN A 34 0.01 -2.84 -20.53
C ASN A 34 0.06 -2.14 -19.16
N LEU A 35 -0.47 -0.92 -19.02
CA LEU A 35 -0.51 -0.20 -17.76
C LEU A 35 -1.92 -0.20 -17.17
N ARG A 36 -2.03 -0.54 -15.89
CA ARG A 36 -3.29 -0.49 -15.14
C ARG A 36 -3.16 0.45 -13.96
N VAL A 37 -3.94 1.53 -13.99
CA VAL A 37 -4.09 2.43 -12.85
C VAL A 37 -5.14 1.83 -11.90
N VAL A 38 -4.81 1.71 -10.62
CA VAL A 38 -5.69 1.15 -9.60
C VAL A 38 -5.91 2.19 -8.51
N ASP A 39 -7.14 2.69 -8.43
CA ASP A 39 -7.61 3.50 -7.33
C ASP A 39 -7.98 2.57 -6.17
N THR A 40 -7.27 2.68 -5.05
CA THR A 40 -7.47 1.82 -3.87
C THR A 40 -8.29 2.49 -2.76
N ASP A 41 -8.97 3.59 -3.06
CA ASP A 41 -9.98 4.18 -2.18
C ASP A 41 -11.30 3.41 -2.17
N VAL A 42 -12.19 3.79 -1.24
CA VAL A 42 -13.55 3.26 -1.20
C VAL A 42 -14.37 3.69 -2.43
N PRO A 43 -15.34 2.88 -2.89
CA PRO A 43 -16.10 3.14 -4.12
C PRO A 43 -16.74 4.54 -4.18
N GLU A 44 -17.24 5.06 -3.05
CA GLU A 44 -17.88 6.36 -2.99
C GLU A 44 -16.91 7.51 -3.33
N ILE A 45 -15.64 7.36 -2.96
CA ILE A 45 -14.59 8.34 -3.27
C ILE A 45 -14.16 8.21 -4.74
N TYR A 46 -14.02 6.98 -5.24
CA TYR A 46 -13.74 6.73 -6.65
C TYR A 46 -14.83 7.32 -7.56
N GLU A 47 -16.10 7.11 -7.24
CA GLU A 47 -17.26 7.61 -8.00
C GLU A 47 -17.34 9.15 -7.98
N ALA A 48 -16.89 9.79 -6.89
CA ALA A 48 -16.81 11.24 -6.80
C ALA A 48 -15.71 11.86 -7.68
N GLY A 49 -14.76 11.05 -8.16
CA GLY A 49 -13.86 11.39 -9.24
C GLY A 49 -12.44 10.85 -9.05
N HIS A 50 -11.97 10.16 -10.07
CA HIS A 50 -10.73 9.36 -10.08
C HIS A 50 -9.83 9.72 -11.26
N ILE A 51 -8.60 9.18 -11.27
CA ILE A 51 -7.67 9.32 -12.40
C ILE A 51 -8.24 8.56 -13.61
N PRO A 52 -8.22 9.13 -14.84
CA PRO A 52 -8.75 8.46 -16.04
C PRO A 52 -8.20 7.04 -16.21
N ASN A 53 -9.03 6.13 -16.71
CA ASN A 53 -8.72 4.70 -16.89
C ASN A 53 -8.43 3.92 -15.58
N ALA A 54 -8.55 4.54 -14.40
CA ALA A 54 -8.37 3.83 -13.14
C ALA A 54 -9.52 2.86 -12.88
N VAL A 55 -9.17 1.65 -12.45
CA VAL A 55 -10.10 0.66 -11.91
C VAL A 55 -10.11 0.75 -10.39
N ASN A 56 -11.23 0.43 -9.76
CA ASN A 56 -11.37 0.41 -8.31
C ASN A 56 -11.71 -1.01 -7.84
N PRO A 57 -10.87 -1.65 -7.01
CA PRO A 57 -11.22 -2.90 -6.39
C PRO A 57 -12.26 -2.64 -5.29
N ILE A 58 -13.46 -3.17 -5.49
CA ILE A 58 -14.61 -2.99 -4.57
C ILE A 58 -14.33 -3.55 -3.16
N ASP A 59 -13.40 -4.51 -3.05
CA ASP A 59 -13.05 -5.21 -1.82
C ASP A 59 -11.55 -5.06 -1.55
N HIS A 60 -11.18 -4.45 -0.42
CA HIS A 60 -9.81 -4.37 0.07
C HIS A 60 -9.25 -5.79 0.35
N TYR A 61 -8.75 -6.51 -0.66
CA TYR A 61 -8.10 -7.84 -0.59
C TYR A 61 -8.76 -8.85 0.36
N TYR A 62 -10.10 -8.86 0.38
CA TYR A 62 -10.93 -9.06 1.56
C TYR A 62 -10.61 -10.22 2.52
N LYS A 63 -10.84 -9.89 3.80
CA LYS A 63 -10.80 -10.76 4.99
C LYS A 63 -11.91 -11.80 4.86
N THR A 64 -11.56 -12.98 4.34
CA THR A 64 -12.45 -14.11 4.07
C THR A 64 -13.35 -14.45 5.27
N SER A 65 -12.85 -14.28 6.50
CA SER A 65 -13.66 -14.25 7.72
C SER A 65 -12.91 -13.64 8.90
N LEU A 66 -13.58 -13.45 10.04
CA LEU A 66 -12.90 -13.15 11.32
C LEU A 66 -12.06 -14.34 11.84
N GLU A 67 -12.27 -15.53 11.26
CA GLU A 67 -11.56 -16.76 11.56
C GLU A 67 -10.28 -16.88 10.71
N ASP A 68 -10.32 -16.48 9.43
CA ASP A 68 -9.16 -16.36 8.55
C ASP A 68 -8.67 -14.92 8.48
N ARG A 69 -7.71 -14.62 9.37
CA ARG A 69 -7.13 -13.28 9.56
C ARG A 69 -5.90 -13.00 8.71
N THR A 70 -5.60 -13.85 7.72
CA THR A 70 -4.51 -13.57 6.77
C THR A 70 -4.79 -12.31 5.96
N HIS A 71 -6.07 -12.00 5.76
CA HIS A 71 -6.55 -10.83 5.00
C HIS A 71 -6.02 -10.79 3.57
N ILE A 72 -5.81 -11.96 2.95
CA ILE A 72 -5.44 -12.10 1.54
C ILE A 72 -6.41 -13.09 0.90
N GLN A 73 -6.98 -12.74 -0.25
CA GLN A 73 -7.79 -13.66 -1.03
C GLN A 73 -6.98 -14.92 -1.41
N PRO A 74 -7.59 -16.12 -1.39
CA PRO A 74 -6.97 -17.32 -1.93
C PRO A 74 -6.53 -17.15 -3.40
N PRO A 75 -5.55 -17.93 -3.89
CA PRO A 75 -4.92 -17.72 -5.21
C PRO A 75 -5.92 -17.65 -6.36
N GLU A 76 -6.89 -18.56 -6.40
CA GLU A 76 -7.91 -18.62 -7.45
C GLU A 76 -8.80 -17.37 -7.45
N GLN A 77 -9.22 -16.93 -6.25
CA GLN A 77 -10.02 -15.72 -6.09
C GLN A 77 -9.22 -14.47 -6.45
N PHE A 78 -7.95 -14.39 -6.01
CA PHE A 78 -7.08 -13.27 -6.32
C PHE A 78 -6.81 -13.17 -7.83
N SER A 79 -6.52 -14.28 -8.50
CA SER A 79 -6.37 -14.35 -9.95
C SER A 79 -7.63 -13.83 -10.67
N LYS A 80 -8.82 -14.25 -10.22
CA LYS A 80 -10.09 -13.73 -10.76
C LYS A 80 -10.24 -12.22 -10.54
N THR A 81 -9.90 -11.71 -9.36
CA THR A 81 -9.94 -10.27 -9.07
C THR A 81 -8.98 -9.50 -9.97
N MET A 82 -7.74 -9.97 -10.16
CA MET A 82 -6.79 -9.35 -11.09
C MET A 82 -7.31 -9.35 -12.53
N TYR A 83 -7.91 -10.47 -12.97
CA TYR A 83 -8.54 -10.56 -14.29
C TYR A 83 -9.68 -9.54 -14.47
N ASP A 84 -10.56 -9.38 -13.48
CA ASP A 84 -11.66 -8.40 -13.53
C ASP A 84 -11.15 -6.95 -13.55
N LEU A 85 -10.00 -6.69 -12.91
CA LEU A 85 -9.30 -5.41 -12.94
C LEU A 85 -8.44 -5.21 -14.21
N GLY A 86 -8.38 -6.20 -15.10
CA GLY A 86 -7.53 -6.16 -16.30
C GLY A 86 -6.05 -6.13 -15.97
N ILE A 87 -5.63 -6.93 -14.99
CA ILE A 87 -4.25 -7.15 -14.58
C ILE A 87 -3.89 -8.60 -14.89
N GLY A 88 -2.85 -8.78 -15.69
CA GLY A 88 -2.21 -10.07 -15.99
C GLY A 88 -0.72 -10.05 -15.63
N ASP A 89 -0.02 -11.13 -15.97
CA ASP A 89 1.38 -11.37 -15.56
C ASP A 89 2.34 -10.23 -15.99
N GLU A 90 2.12 -9.65 -17.17
CA GLU A 90 2.98 -8.59 -17.75
C GLU A 90 2.49 -7.15 -17.46
N THR A 91 1.38 -7.00 -16.72
CA THR A 91 0.80 -5.67 -16.46
C THR A 91 1.70 -4.83 -15.56
N THR A 92 1.88 -3.55 -15.88
CA THR A 92 2.42 -2.57 -14.95
C THR A 92 1.28 -1.99 -14.13
N VAL A 93 1.25 -2.25 -12.83
CA VAL A 93 0.21 -1.74 -11.93
C VAL A 93 0.68 -0.42 -11.31
N VAL A 94 -0.11 0.64 -11.43
CA VAL A 94 0.12 1.92 -10.73
C VAL A 94 -1.00 2.11 -9.71
N ALA A 95 -0.69 1.88 -8.44
CA ALA A 95 -1.64 2.02 -7.35
C ALA A 95 -1.59 3.43 -6.74
N TYR A 96 -2.76 3.94 -6.34
CA TYR A 96 -2.87 5.17 -5.56
C TYR A 96 -4.06 5.12 -4.62
N ASN A 97 -4.06 5.98 -3.61
CA ASN A 97 -5.22 6.39 -2.82
C ASN A 97 -4.95 7.78 -2.23
N ARG A 98 -5.96 8.34 -1.57
CA ARG A 98 -5.86 9.54 -0.75
C ARG A 98 -4.90 9.40 0.43
N GLU A 99 -4.50 10.52 1.02
CA GLU A 99 -3.84 10.55 2.34
C GLU A 99 -2.57 9.69 2.47
N GLY A 100 -1.79 9.56 1.40
CA GLY A 100 -0.43 9.02 1.52
C GLY A 100 -0.24 7.54 1.21
N GLY A 101 -1.24 6.86 0.64
CA GLY A 101 -0.95 5.64 -0.12
C GLY A 101 -1.05 4.31 0.61
N VAL A 102 -1.53 4.24 1.86
CA VAL A 102 -1.53 2.98 2.66
C VAL A 102 -2.17 1.80 1.92
N TYR A 103 -3.32 2.02 1.26
CA TYR A 103 -4.00 0.94 0.54
C TYR A 103 -3.31 0.62 -0.78
N GLY A 104 -2.67 1.59 -1.43
CA GLY A 104 -1.78 1.36 -2.58
C GLY A 104 -0.58 0.51 -2.21
N PHE A 105 0.11 0.80 -1.10
CA PHE A 105 1.18 -0.05 -0.58
C PHE A 105 0.68 -1.44 -0.16
N ARG A 106 -0.55 -1.51 0.36
CA ARG A 106 -1.17 -2.80 0.70
C ARG A 106 -1.51 -3.63 -0.55
N LEU A 107 -1.92 -3.01 -1.65
CA LEU A 107 -2.06 -3.68 -2.96
C LEU A 107 -0.72 -4.23 -3.43
N MET A 108 0.30 -3.37 -3.41
CA MET A 108 1.67 -3.72 -3.80
C MET A 108 2.17 -4.93 -3.00
N TRP A 109 2.00 -4.93 -1.68
CA TRP A 109 2.40 -6.06 -0.85
C TRP A 109 1.69 -7.37 -1.23
N VAL A 110 0.39 -7.35 -1.55
CA VAL A 110 -0.32 -8.57 -2.00
C VAL A 110 0.13 -9.03 -3.37
N LEU A 111 0.33 -8.10 -4.31
CA LEU A 111 0.84 -8.42 -5.64
C LEU A 111 2.22 -9.07 -5.53
N HIS A 112 3.11 -8.51 -4.71
CA HIS A 112 4.41 -9.10 -4.41
C HIS A 112 4.28 -10.46 -3.72
N TYR A 113 3.31 -10.61 -2.81
CA TYR A 113 3.03 -11.89 -2.16
C TYR A 113 2.61 -12.95 -3.18
N TYR A 114 1.97 -12.55 -4.28
CA TYR A 114 1.66 -13.44 -5.40
C TYR A 114 2.65 -13.39 -6.55
N GLY A 115 3.87 -12.87 -6.32
CA GLY A 115 4.97 -12.91 -7.27
C GLY A 115 4.92 -11.83 -8.37
N HIS A 116 3.92 -10.96 -8.35
CA HIS A 116 3.78 -9.86 -9.30
C HIS A 116 4.49 -8.62 -8.75
N THR A 117 5.66 -8.31 -9.30
CA THR A 117 6.55 -7.23 -8.80
C THR A 117 6.54 -5.97 -9.66
N ASN A 118 5.85 -5.98 -10.80
CA ASN A 118 5.72 -4.82 -11.68
C ASN A 118 4.66 -3.84 -11.17
N VAL A 119 4.86 -3.35 -9.95
CA VAL A 119 3.94 -2.47 -9.24
C VAL A 119 4.64 -1.16 -8.90
N LYS A 120 3.90 -0.07 -9.05
CA LYS A 120 4.32 1.30 -8.75
C LYS A 120 3.28 1.98 -7.86
N ILE A 121 3.73 2.93 -7.06
CA ILE A 121 2.89 3.83 -6.27
C ILE A 121 2.94 5.22 -6.89
N LEU A 122 1.77 5.83 -7.11
CA LEU A 122 1.70 7.22 -7.54
C LEU A 122 2.06 8.16 -6.37
N ASP A 123 3.19 8.84 -6.49
CA ASP A 123 3.66 9.76 -5.46
C ASP A 123 2.78 11.01 -5.38
N GLY A 124 2.13 11.20 -4.23
CA GLY A 124 1.18 12.29 -3.96
C GLY A 124 -0.27 11.99 -4.37
N GLY A 125 -0.53 10.79 -4.91
CA GLY A 125 -1.88 10.28 -5.13
C GLY A 125 -2.80 11.18 -5.97
N LEU A 126 -4.10 11.11 -5.65
CA LEU A 126 -5.15 11.84 -6.36
C LEU A 126 -5.11 13.34 -6.04
N GLU A 127 -4.69 13.71 -4.84
CA GLU A 127 -4.59 15.09 -4.38
C GLU A 127 -3.57 15.86 -5.19
N LYS A 128 -2.37 15.30 -5.41
CA LYS A 128 -1.37 15.90 -6.29
C LYS A 128 -1.84 15.97 -7.73
N TRP A 129 -2.48 14.90 -8.23
CA TRP A 129 -3.04 14.88 -9.57
C TRP A 129 -4.05 16.02 -9.80
N LYS A 130 -4.96 16.25 -8.84
CA LYS A 130 -5.94 17.34 -8.86
C LYS A 130 -5.27 18.72 -8.70
N ALA A 131 -4.29 18.85 -7.82
CA ALA A 131 -3.57 20.10 -7.59
C ALA A 131 -2.77 20.55 -8.83
N GLU A 132 -2.31 19.61 -9.65
CA GLU A 132 -1.68 19.83 -10.95
C GLU A 132 -2.70 20.06 -12.09
N GLU A 133 -3.98 20.23 -11.78
CA GLU A 133 -5.08 20.49 -12.72
C GLU A 133 -5.20 19.43 -13.83
N ARG A 134 -4.82 18.18 -13.53
CA ARG A 134 -4.90 17.08 -14.49
C ARG A 134 -6.33 16.55 -14.63
N PRO A 135 -6.71 15.98 -15.79
CA PRO A 135 -8.06 15.49 -16.03
C PRO A 135 -8.48 14.41 -15.02
N ILE A 136 -9.72 14.45 -14.56
CA ILE A 136 -10.35 13.40 -13.76
C ILE A 136 -11.51 12.77 -14.53
N SER A 137 -11.85 11.53 -14.18
CA SER A 137 -13.02 10.81 -14.71
C SER A 137 -14.06 10.61 -13.60
N LEU A 138 -15.33 10.63 -13.99
CA LEU A 138 -16.47 10.19 -13.18
C LEU A 138 -17.06 8.88 -13.69
N ASN A 139 -16.62 8.43 -14.87
CA ASN A 139 -17.16 7.23 -15.51
C ASN A 139 -16.41 6.00 -15.01
N PRO A 140 -17.11 4.95 -14.56
CA PRO A 140 -16.45 3.72 -14.13
C PRO A 140 -15.67 3.10 -15.28
N THR A 141 -14.44 2.65 -15.00
CA THR A 141 -13.62 1.91 -15.96
C THR A 141 -13.84 0.41 -15.78
N SER A 142 -14.23 -0.29 -16.85
CA SER A 142 -14.20 -1.75 -16.91
C SER A 142 -12.99 -2.19 -17.73
N ALA A 143 -12.25 -3.16 -17.21
CA ALA A 143 -10.95 -3.59 -17.72
C ALA A 143 -10.85 -5.11 -17.95
N LYS A 144 -11.96 -5.81 -17.72
CA LYS A 144 -11.99 -7.26 -17.57
C LYS A 144 -11.33 -7.97 -18.74
N GLY A 145 -10.30 -8.76 -18.43
CA GLY A 145 -9.58 -9.60 -19.39
C GLY A 145 -8.68 -8.86 -20.38
N ALA A 146 -8.53 -7.54 -20.28
CA ALA A 146 -7.71 -6.76 -21.21
C ALA A 146 -6.23 -7.18 -21.22
N ALA A 147 -5.71 -7.67 -20.09
CA ALA A 147 -4.30 -8.03 -19.91
C ALA A 147 -4.02 -9.54 -19.81
N GLY A 148 -5.01 -10.39 -20.08
CA GLY A 148 -4.83 -11.85 -20.02
C GLY A 148 -4.87 -12.45 -18.61
N THR A 149 -4.05 -13.48 -18.37
CA THR A 149 -4.06 -14.30 -17.16
C THR A 149 -3.15 -13.70 -16.07
N PHE A 150 -3.59 -13.80 -14.82
CA PHE A 150 -2.76 -13.57 -13.64
C PHE A 150 -2.45 -14.91 -12.97
N THR A 151 -1.16 -15.25 -12.86
CA THR A 151 -0.65 -16.53 -12.34
C THR A 151 -0.07 -16.32 -10.93
N PRO A 152 -0.80 -16.65 -9.84
CA PRO A 152 -0.33 -16.38 -8.49
C PRO A 152 0.83 -17.30 -8.09
N ASN A 153 1.93 -16.72 -7.60
CA ASN A 153 3.09 -17.44 -7.06
C ASN A 153 3.43 -16.93 -5.65
N ARG A 154 3.11 -17.72 -4.61
CA ARG A 154 3.24 -17.28 -3.21
C ARG A 154 4.69 -17.04 -2.80
N ASN A 155 5.03 -15.81 -2.45
CA ASN A 155 6.27 -15.44 -1.79
C ASN A 155 6.09 -15.42 -0.26
N HIS A 156 6.49 -16.52 0.38
CA HIS A 156 6.41 -16.66 1.83
C HIS A 156 7.43 -15.83 2.60
N GLU A 157 8.46 -15.26 1.96
CA GLU A 157 9.51 -14.49 2.64
C GLU A 157 9.00 -13.12 3.15
N ILE A 158 7.97 -12.57 2.52
CA ILE A 158 7.39 -11.27 2.88
C ILE A 158 6.11 -11.39 3.72
N PHE A 159 5.82 -12.59 4.21
CA PHE A 159 4.68 -12.90 5.06
C PHE A 159 5.14 -13.51 6.39
N ALA A 160 4.65 -12.95 7.50
CA ALA A 160 4.86 -13.52 8.83
C ALA A 160 3.59 -14.25 9.29
N SER A 161 3.70 -15.57 9.49
CA SER A 161 2.63 -16.39 10.06
C SER A 161 2.43 -16.08 11.54
N ARG A 162 1.29 -16.50 12.08
CA ARG A 162 1.01 -16.40 13.51
C ARG A 162 2.09 -17.09 14.35
N GLU A 163 2.57 -18.25 13.92
CA GLU A 163 3.60 -19.02 14.58
C GLU A 163 4.94 -18.27 14.57
N GLN A 164 5.32 -17.67 13.44
CA GLN A 164 6.53 -16.84 13.35
C GLN A 164 6.44 -15.62 14.27
N VAL A 165 5.28 -14.95 14.31
CA VAL A 165 5.03 -13.82 15.22
C VAL A 165 5.10 -14.25 16.68
N LEU A 166 4.54 -15.41 17.04
CA LEU A 166 4.64 -15.95 18.41
C LEU A 166 6.08 -16.27 18.80
N SER A 167 6.87 -16.85 17.88
CA SER A 167 8.29 -17.13 18.11
C SER A 167 9.15 -15.87 18.26
N ALA A 168 8.74 -14.75 17.66
CA ALA A 168 9.42 -13.47 17.80
C ALA A 168 9.19 -12.80 19.17
N ILE A 169 8.20 -13.23 19.96
CA ILE A 169 7.94 -12.63 21.27
C ILE A 169 9.10 -12.96 22.23
N GLY A 170 9.85 -11.93 22.62
CA GLY A 170 11.01 -12.04 23.51
C GLY A 170 12.32 -12.41 22.79
N ASP A 171 12.29 -12.60 21.48
CA ASP A 171 13.48 -12.69 20.65
C ASP A 171 14.15 -11.32 20.56
N LYS A 172 15.48 -11.27 20.72
CA LYS A 172 16.25 -10.02 20.66
C LYS A 172 16.64 -9.63 19.24
N GLU A 173 16.61 -10.60 18.32
CA GLU A 173 16.99 -10.44 16.92
C GLU A 173 15.81 -10.02 16.02
N THR A 174 14.59 -10.07 16.55
CA THR A 174 13.37 -9.70 15.83
C THR A 174 12.62 -8.56 16.54
N ILE A 175 12.22 -7.56 15.76
CA ILE A 175 11.36 -6.46 16.21
C ILE A 175 9.96 -6.66 15.64
N LEU A 176 8.97 -6.62 16.52
CA LEU A 176 7.57 -6.49 16.15
C LEU A 176 7.22 -4.99 16.09
N LEU A 177 7.01 -4.46 14.89
CA LEU A 177 6.68 -3.05 14.67
C LEU A 177 5.17 -2.90 14.45
N ASP A 178 4.49 -2.28 15.41
CA ASP A 178 3.06 -1.98 15.37
C ASP A 178 2.84 -0.59 14.79
N VAL A 179 2.24 -0.50 13.60
CA VAL A 179 2.04 0.79 12.89
C VAL A 179 0.60 1.29 12.93
N ARG A 180 -0.23 0.69 13.80
CA ARG A 180 -1.63 1.07 14.00
C ARG A 180 -1.75 2.45 14.66
N THR A 181 -2.97 2.91 14.94
CA THR A 181 -3.18 4.16 15.69
C THR A 181 -2.92 3.99 17.20
N ASP A 182 -2.71 5.12 17.90
CA ASP A 182 -2.49 5.14 19.35
C ASP A 182 -3.64 4.49 20.15
N ASP A 183 -4.90 4.65 19.72
CA ASP A 183 -6.06 4.10 20.43
C ASP A 183 -6.15 2.57 20.27
N GLU A 184 -5.71 2.04 19.13
CA GLU A 184 -5.55 0.61 18.85
C GLU A 184 -4.40 0.00 19.65
N TRP A 185 -3.28 0.74 19.77
CA TRP A 185 -2.10 0.36 20.54
C TRP A 185 -2.37 0.28 22.04
N THR A 186 -3.10 1.27 22.58
CA THR A 186 -3.51 1.29 23.99
C THR A 186 -4.64 0.31 24.29
N GLY A 187 -5.37 -0.12 23.25
CA GLY A 187 -6.50 -1.04 23.37
C GLY A 187 -7.82 -0.39 23.72
N GLN A 188 -7.88 0.95 23.68
CA GLN A 188 -9.13 1.71 23.74
C GLN A 188 -10.02 1.35 22.54
N ASN A 189 -9.41 1.25 21.37
CA ASN A 189 -10.04 0.76 20.15
C ASN A 189 -9.67 -0.71 19.90
N LYS A 190 -10.67 -1.59 19.97
CA LYS A 190 -10.48 -3.04 19.79
C LYS A 190 -10.58 -3.47 18.32
N ARG A 191 -11.00 -2.58 17.42
CA ARG A 191 -11.39 -2.90 16.03
C ARG A 191 -12.30 -4.13 15.88
N GLY A 192 -13.27 -4.29 16.78
CA GLY A 192 -14.15 -5.46 16.80
C GLY A 192 -13.49 -6.78 17.23
N GLY A 193 -12.22 -6.76 17.65
CA GLY A 193 -11.54 -7.90 18.25
C GLY A 193 -11.97 -8.18 19.68
N PRO A 194 -11.78 -9.42 20.18
CA PRO A 194 -12.15 -9.79 21.54
C PRO A 194 -11.24 -9.16 22.62
N ARG A 195 -10.04 -8.68 22.23
CA ARG A 195 -9.05 -8.05 23.11
C ARG A 195 -8.49 -6.80 22.44
N GLY A 196 -8.35 -5.72 23.20
CA GLY A 196 -7.57 -4.55 22.81
C GLY A 196 -6.10 -4.69 23.23
N GLY A 197 -5.25 -3.80 22.70
CA GLY A 197 -3.84 -3.71 23.06
C GLY A 197 -2.93 -4.11 21.91
N ARG A 198 -1.75 -4.65 22.23
CA ARG A 198 -0.70 -5.01 21.27
C ARG A 198 -0.05 -6.36 21.57
N ILE A 199 0.81 -6.80 20.66
CA ILE A 199 1.67 -7.95 20.89
C ILE A 199 2.73 -7.57 21.95
N PRO A 200 2.97 -8.41 22.98
CA PRO A 200 3.97 -8.13 24.00
C PRO A 200 5.36 -7.90 23.40
N GLY A 201 6.05 -6.85 23.86
CA GLY A 201 7.39 -6.49 23.39
C GLY A 201 7.45 -5.73 22.07
N ALA A 202 6.30 -5.46 21.42
CA ALA A 202 6.27 -4.67 20.21
C ALA A 202 6.73 -3.21 20.44
N VAL A 203 7.23 -2.60 19.37
CA VAL A 203 7.53 -1.17 19.25
C VAL A 203 6.38 -0.52 18.49
N HIS A 204 5.94 0.67 18.92
CA HIS A 204 4.84 1.38 18.27
C HIS A 204 5.30 2.64 17.57
N ILE A 205 4.94 2.78 16.30
CA ILE A 205 5.11 4.00 15.51
C ILE A 205 3.94 4.04 14.52
N GLU A 206 2.91 4.83 14.79
CA GLU A 206 1.78 4.97 13.87
C GLU A 206 2.27 5.37 12.47
N TRP A 207 1.77 4.70 11.43
CA TRP A 207 2.25 4.86 10.06
C TRP A 207 2.23 6.30 9.55
N THR A 208 1.30 7.13 10.04
CA THR A 208 1.16 8.55 9.70
C THR A 208 2.43 9.35 10.05
N ASN A 209 3.22 8.90 11.03
CA ASN A 209 4.51 9.51 11.37
C ASN A 209 5.53 9.41 10.24
N PHE A 210 5.37 8.50 9.28
CA PHE A 210 6.23 8.37 8.10
C PHE A 210 5.83 9.30 6.95
N MET A 211 4.73 10.04 7.09
CA MET A 211 4.20 10.95 6.08
C MET A 211 4.64 12.40 6.34
N THR A 212 4.79 13.21 5.29
CA THR A 212 4.98 14.65 5.42
C THR A 212 3.73 15.30 6.01
N ASP A 213 3.94 16.33 6.83
CA ASP A 213 2.86 17.17 7.34
C ASP A 213 2.59 18.28 6.32
N SER A 214 1.73 17.99 5.35
CA SER A 214 1.42 18.86 4.21
C SER A 214 0.05 18.54 3.63
N GLU A 215 -0.54 19.49 2.91
CA GLU A 215 -1.84 19.29 2.23
C GLU A 215 -1.85 18.11 1.24
N ILE A 216 -0.68 17.80 0.67
CA ILE A 216 -0.46 16.62 -0.19
C ILE A 216 0.57 15.74 0.51
N PRO A 217 0.14 14.82 1.39
CA PRO A 217 1.08 14.01 2.16
C PRO A 217 1.79 13.00 1.26
N VAL A 218 3.12 12.96 1.37
CA VAL A 218 3.99 11.97 0.73
C VAL A 218 4.89 11.34 1.79
N LEU A 219 5.49 10.18 1.50
CA LEU A 219 6.46 9.60 2.42
C LEU A 219 7.61 10.58 2.66
N LYS A 220 8.03 10.71 3.92
CA LYS A 220 9.22 11.46 4.31
C LYS A 220 10.46 10.89 3.63
N THR A 221 11.56 11.65 3.64
CA THR A 221 12.83 11.18 3.10
C THR A 221 13.32 9.94 3.86
N ALA A 222 14.11 9.08 3.20
CA ALA A 222 14.69 7.91 3.84
C ALA A 222 15.53 8.26 5.08
N LYS A 223 16.16 9.44 5.09
CA LYS A 223 16.91 9.95 6.24
C LYS A 223 15.98 10.20 7.44
N GLU A 224 14.84 10.84 7.21
CA GLU A 224 13.85 11.11 8.26
C GLU A 224 13.21 9.83 8.78
N ILE A 225 12.78 8.94 7.87
CA ILE A 225 12.20 7.64 8.24
C ILE A 225 13.20 6.82 9.07
N ARG A 226 14.46 6.70 8.62
CA ARG A 226 15.51 5.99 9.38
C ARG A 226 15.72 6.60 10.76
N LYS A 227 15.67 7.93 10.90
CA LYS A 227 15.78 8.61 12.20
C LYS A 227 14.60 8.27 13.11
N ILE A 228 13.37 8.28 12.59
CA ILE A 228 12.16 7.92 13.35
C ILE A 228 12.30 6.47 13.86
N LEU A 229 12.63 5.54 12.96
CA LEU A 229 12.83 4.13 13.29
C LEU A 229 13.92 3.93 14.34
N SER A 230 15.12 4.50 14.13
CA SER A 230 16.25 4.32 15.03
C SER A 230 16.01 4.89 16.43
N ASN A 231 15.26 6.01 16.53
CA ASN A 231 14.89 6.60 17.82
C ASN A 231 14.00 5.67 18.67
N HIS A 232 13.32 4.72 18.04
CA HIS A 232 12.48 3.71 18.69
C HIS A 232 13.16 2.33 18.74
N GLY A 233 14.47 2.26 18.46
CA GLY A 233 15.23 1.01 18.47
C GLY A 233 14.94 0.09 17.29
N VAL A 234 14.31 0.61 16.21
CA VAL A 234 14.12 -0.14 14.96
C VAL A 234 15.32 0.09 14.06
N THR A 235 16.17 -0.93 13.94
CA THR A 235 17.49 -0.84 13.29
C THR A 235 17.68 -1.94 12.24
N PRO A 236 18.49 -1.68 11.19
CA PRO A 236 18.60 -2.59 10.03
C PRO A 236 19.38 -3.89 10.31
N ASP A 237 20.03 -4.00 11.47
CA ASP A 237 20.74 -5.22 11.92
C ASP A 237 19.79 -6.30 12.46
N LYS A 238 18.51 -5.98 12.65
CA LYS A 238 17.49 -6.90 13.18
C LYS A 238 16.44 -7.22 12.13
N ASN A 239 15.83 -8.38 12.27
CA ASN A 239 14.62 -8.71 11.53
C ASN A 239 13.45 -7.81 12.00
N VAL A 240 12.61 -7.36 11.07
CA VAL A 240 11.44 -6.51 11.40
C VAL A 240 10.18 -7.15 10.82
N ILE A 241 9.23 -7.46 11.70
CA ILE A 241 7.89 -7.88 11.33
C ILE A 241 6.95 -6.72 11.65
N THR A 242 6.37 -6.12 10.61
CA THR A 242 5.41 -5.01 10.77
C THR A 242 3.97 -5.52 10.73
N TYR A 243 3.07 -4.87 11.47
CA TYR A 243 1.63 -5.18 11.45
C TYR A 243 0.73 -3.99 11.81
#